data_AF-X1AK47-F1
#
_entry.id   AF-X1AK47-F1
#
_cell.length_a   1.000
_cell.length_b   1.000
_cell.length_c   1.000
_cell.angle_alpha   90.00
_cell.angle_beta   90.00
_cell.angle_gamma   90.00
#
_symmetry.space_group_name_H-M   'P 1'
#
loop_
_entity.id
_entity.type
_entity.pdbx_description
1 polymer ?
#
loop_
_entity_poly.entity_id
_entity_poly.type
_entity_poly.pdbx_seq_one_letter_code
_entity_poly.pdbx_strand_id
1 'polypeptide(L)'
;MNIIWRERYKPLLEKIVNRKDQVNKILDFLENETNWLTAPASTKYHLDRDGGLIDHSVGVTHTLLKLKNILAHEIPDESCVVIGLFHDVGKVGMAGKPY
;
A
#
# COMPACT_ATOMS: atom_id res chain seq x y z
N MET A 1 -4.17 17.06 -10.42
CA MET A 1 -3.64 16.51 -9.16
C MET A 1 -2.77 15.32 -9.54
N ASN A 2 -1.47 15.36 -9.22
CA ASN A 2 -0.53 14.33 -9.68
C ASN A 2 -0.80 13.02 -8.93
N ILE A 3 -0.92 11.89 -9.62
CA ILE A 3 -1.19 10.59 -9.01
C ILE A 3 0.15 10.06 -8.50
N ILE A 4 0.48 10.41 -7.26
CA ILE A 4 1.83 10.25 -6.67
C ILE A 4 2.20 8.77 -6.53
N TRP A 5 1.24 7.89 -6.24
CA TRP A 5 1.52 6.48 -6.00
C TRP A 5 2.12 5.77 -7.20
N ARG A 6 1.80 6.18 -8.44
CA ARG A 6 2.28 5.50 -9.66
C ARG A 6 3.80 5.46 -9.76
N GLU A 7 4.47 6.48 -9.24
CA GLU A 7 5.93 6.58 -9.26
C GLU A 7 6.60 5.98 -8.01
N ARG A 8 5.85 5.88 -6.90
CA ARG A 8 6.42 5.54 -5.58
C ARG A 8 6.08 4.14 -5.10
N TYR A 9 5.02 3.56 -5.63
CA TYR A 9 4.55 2.24 -5.22
C TYR A 9 5.54 1.13 -5.55
N LYS A 10 5.97 1.05 -6.82
CA LYS A 10 6.91 0.02 -7.27
C LYS A 10 8.27 0.06 -6.54
N PRO A 11 8.92 1.22 -6.33
CA PRO A 11 10.15 1.29 -5.54
C PRO A 11 9.99 0.80 -4.09
N LEU A 12 8.82 0.93 -3.49
CA LEU A 12 8.56 0.37 -2.15
C LEU A 12 8.52 -1.15 -2.22
N LEU A 13 7.80 -1.73 -3.19
CA LEU A 13 7.74 -3.18 -3.38
C LEU A 13 9.10 -3.82 -3.64
N GLU A 14 10.02 -3.13 -4.32
CA GLU A 14 11.39 -3.59 -4.57
C GLU A 14 12.22 -3.78 -3.29
N LYS A 15 11.81 -3.18 -2.17
CA LYS A 15 12.44 -3.41 -0.86
C LYS A 15 12.08 -4.77 -0.25
N ILE A 16 11.05 -5.45 -0.75
CA ILE A 16 10.61 -6.76 -0.27
C ILE A 16 11.40 -7.85 -0.99
N VAL A 17 12.36 -8.44 -0.28
CA VAL A 17 13.25 -9.47 -0.82
C VAL A 17 12.87 -10.86 -0.31
N ASN A 18 12.85 -11.05 1.01
CA ASN A 18 12.69 -12.38 1.62
C ASN A 18 11.28 -12.94 1.48
N ARG A 19 10.26 -12.06 1.44
CA ARG A 19 8.83 -12.42 1.36
C ARG A 19 8.24 -12.16 -0.02
N LYS A 20 9.08 -12.00 -1.05
CA LYS A 20 8.66 -11.55 -2.38
C LYS A 20 7.61 -12.45 -3.00
N ASP A 21 7.78 -13.77 -2.93
CA ASP A 21 6.84 -14.72 -3.56
C ASP A 21 5.47 -14.73 -2.88
N GLN A 22 5.43 -14.62 -1.55
CA GLN A 22 4.20 -14.54 -0.78
C GLN A 22 3.48 -13.22 -1.05
N VAL A 23 4.22 -12.11 -1.08
CA VAL A 23 3.65 -10.79 -1.37
C VAL A 23 3.16 -10.70 -2.79
N ASN A 24 3.87 -11.25 -3.78
CA ASN A 24 3.43 -11.26 -5.18
C ASN A 24 2.08 -11.97 -5.36
N LYS A 25 1.81 -13.05 -4.61
CA LYS A 25 0.50 -13.73 -4.65
C LYS A 25 -0.63 -12.83 -4.13
N ILE A 26 -0.37 -12.06 -3.06
CA ILE A 26 -1.35 -11.12 -2.52
C ILE A 26 -1.51 -9.92 -3.46
N LEU A 27 -0.43 -9.45 -4.07
CA LEU A 27 -0.47 -8.36 -5.04
C LEU A 27 -1.31 -8.73 -6.25
N ASP A 28 -1.12 -9.93 -6.80
CA ASP A 28 -1.92 -10.42 -7.93
C ASP A 28 -3.41 -10.39 -7.61
N PHE A 29 -3.79 -10.91 -6.43
CA PHE A 29 -5.15 -10.83 -5.93
C PHE A 29 -5.66 -9.38 -5.77
N LEU A 30 -4.89 -8.52 -5.09
CA LEU A 30 -5.31 -7.15 -4.83
C LEU A 30 -5.45 -6.34 -6.12
N GLU A 31 -4.46 -6.41 -7.02
CA GLU A 31 -4.41 -5.61 -8.24
C GLU A 31 -5.39 -6.09 -9.32
N ASN A 32 -5.62 -7.41 -9.41
CA ASN A 32 -6.43 -7.98 -10.49
C ASN A 32 -7.85 -8.40 -10.07
N GLU A 33 -8.10 -8.64 -8.78
CA GLU A 33 -9.40 -9.16 -8.31
C GLU A 33 -10.15 -8.21 -7.36
N THR A 34 -9.57 -7.06 -7.02
CA THR A 34 -10.17 -6.06 -6.11
C THR A 34 -10.04 -4.63 -6.63
N ASN A 35 -10.59 -3.67 -5.89
CA ASN A 35 -10.45 -2.25 -6.21
C ASN A 35 -9.16 -1.61 -5.68
N TRP A 36 -8.12 -2.37 -5.29
CA TRP A 36 -6.92 -1.82 -4.65
C TRP A 36 -6.32 -0.58 -5.33
N LEU A 37 -6.22 -0.59 -6.66
CA LEU A 37 -5.60 0.51 -7.43
C LEU A 37 -6.53 1.72 -7.67
N THR A 38 -7.84 1.55 -7.44
CA THR A 38 -8.88 2.56 -7.72
C THR A 38 -9.66 2.98 -6.49
N ALA A 39 -9.61 2.24 -5.38
CA ALA A 39 -10.39 2.51 -4.18
C ALA A 39 -10.06 3.89 -3.58
N PRO A 40 -11.09 4.64 -3.14
CA PRO A 40 -10.86 5.86 -2.36
C PRO A 40 -10.34 5.52 -0.96
N ALA A 41 -9.58 6.41 -0.33
CA ALA A 41 -9.13 6.18 1.04
C ALA A 41 -10.27 6.31 2.07
N SER A 42 -11.30 7.05 1.69
CA SER A 42 -12.47 7.41 2.48
C SER A 42 -13.66 7.66 1.55
N THR A 43 -14.88 7.40 2.00
CA THR A 43 -16.12 7.61 1.22
C THR A 43 -16.71 9.02 1.32
N LYS A 44 -16.07 9.91 2.09
CA LYS A 44 -16.55 11.29 2.32
C LYS A 44 -15.44 12.30 2.65
N TYR A 45 -14.23 11.83 2.95
CA TYR A 45 -13.16 12.66 3.53
C TYR A 45 -11.88 12.67 2.68
N HIS A 46 -10.71 12.77 3.33
CA HIS A 46 -9.43 12.95 2.63
C HIS A 46 -9.16 11.79 1.66
N LEU A 47 -8.75 12.13 0.43
CA LEU A 47 -8.50 11.19 -0.66
C LEU A 47 -9.73 10.34 -1.05
N ASP A 48 -10.94 10.91 -0.95
CA ASP A 48 -12.15 10.40 -1.60
C ASP A 48 -12.10 10.62 -3.12
N ARG A 49 -11.28 9.80 -3.78
CA ARG A 49 -11.09 9.78 -5.23
C ARG A 49 -10.43 8.48 -5.67
N ASP A 50 -10.44 8.24 -6.97
CA ASP A 50 -9.73 7.11 -7.57
C ASP A 50 -8.26 7.06 -7.15
N GLY A 51 -7.86 5.87 -6.67
CA GLY A 51 -6.50 5.57 -6.21
C GLY A 51 -6.12 6.32 -4.92
N GLY A 52 -7.09 6.87 -4.20
CA GLY A 52 -6.85 7.56 -2.93
C GLY A 52 -6.28 6.63 -1.86
N LEU A 53 -6.73 5.38 -1.80
CA LEU A 53 -6.29 4.40 -0.80
C LEU A 53 -4.81 4.02 -0.96
N ILE A 54 -4.37 3.77 -2.20
CA ILE A 54 -2.97 3.45 -2.49
C ILE A 54 -2.06 4.68 -2.30
N ASP A 55 -2.52 5.89 -2.66
CA ASP A 55 -1.80 7.14 -2.31
C ASP A 55 -1.62 7.29 -0.80
N HIS A 56 -2.67 7.04 -0.03
CA HIS A 56 -2.63 7.05 1.43
C HIS A 56 -1.61 6.04 1.96
N SER A 57 -1.69 4.79 1.50
CA SER A 57 -0.84 3.69 1.96
C SER A 57 0.64 3.91 1.62
N VAL A 58 0.94 4.48 0.44
CA VAL A 58 2.30 4.91 0.07
C VAL A 58 2.81 6.02 1.02
N GLY A 59 1.96 7.00 1.34
CA GLY A 59 2.30 8.07 2.29
C GLY A 59 2.60 7.56 3.70
N VAL A 60 1.76 6.63 4.20
CA VAL A 60 1.96 5.95 5.48
C VAL A 60 3.27 5.19 5.47
N THR A 61 3.57 4.42 4.42
CA THR A 61 4.80 3.64 4.30
C THR A 61 6.05 4.52 4.34
N HIS A 62 6.07 5.63 3.60
CA HIS A 62 7.19 6.56 3.64
C HIS A 62 7.38 7.18 5.02
N THR A 63 6.30 7.53 5.70
CA THR A 63 6.35 8.08 7.06
C THR A 63 6.88 7.05 8.05
N LEU A 64 6.41 5.81 7.95
CA LEU A 64 6.86 4.70 8.78
C LEU A 64 8.36 4.43 8.59
N LEU A 65 8.86 4.39 7.35
CA LEU A 65 10.30 4.21 7.09
C LEU A 65 11.14 5.35 7.68
N LYS A 66 10.68 6.60 7.61
CA LYS A 66 11.38 7.74 8.25
C LYS A 66 11.42 7.60 9.77
N LEU A 67 10.29 7.27 10.40
CA LEU A 67 10.21 7.09 11.85
C LEU A 67 11.07 5.92 12.32
N LYS A 68 10.97 4.79 11.62
CA LYS A 68 11.77 3.59 11.84
C LYS A 68 13.26 3.91 11.83
N ASN A 69 13.75 4.69 10.85
CA ASN A 69 15.18 5.02 10.75
C ASN A 69 15.69 5.86 11.93
N ILE A 70 14.80 6.54 12.65
CA ILE A 70 15.14 7.36 13.83
C ILE A 70 15.00 6.53 15.12
N LEU A 71 13.95 5.71 15.22
CA LEU A 71 13.49 5.13 16.49
C LEU A 71 13.74 3.61 16.62
N ALA A 72 13.82 2.88 15.52
CA ALA A 72 13.83 1.41 15.51
C ALA A 72 14.56 0.86 14.27
N HIS A 73 15.81 1.29 14.08
CA HIS A 73 16.61 1.02 12.88
C HIS A 73 16.83 -0.49 12.62
N GLU A 74 16.74 -1.32 13.64
CA GLU A 74 16.86 -2.77 13.61
C GLU A 74 15.68 -3.49 12.91
N ILE A 75 14.52 -2.83 12.80
CA ILE A 75 13.37 -3.41 12.08
C ILE A 75 13.73 -3.50 10.59
N PRO A 76 13.44 -4.61 9.88
CA PRO A 76 13.70 -4.67 8.44
C PRO A 76 12.80 -3.72 7.65
N ASP A 77 13.37 -3.01 6.67
CA ASP A 77 12.62 -2.14 5.75
C ASP A 77 11.45 -2.86 5.10
N GLU A 78 11.65 -4.12 4.66
CA GLU A 78 10.59 -4.92 4.05
C GLU A 78 9.39 -5.13 4.98
N SER A 79 9.60 -5.25 6.30
CA SER A 79 8.49 -5.41 7.25
C SER A 79 7.68 -4.13 7.34
N CYS A 80 8.34 -2.98 7.35
CA CYS A 80 7.66 -1.68 7.29
C CYS A 80 6.90 -1.49 5.98
N VAL A 81 7.47 -1.91 4.85
CA VAL A 81 6.79 -1.82 3.55
C VAL A 81 5.55 -2.69 3.52
N VAL A 82 5.64 -3.96 3.95
CA VAL A 82 4.49 -4.87 3.97
C VAL A 82 3.37 -4.30 4.83
N ILE A 83 3.66 -3.88 6.07
CA ILE A 83 2.59 -3.36 6.93
C ILE A 83 2.07 -2.01 6.42
N GLY A 84 2.94 -1.11 5.96
CA GLY A 84 2.56 0.23 5.57
C GLY A 84 1.68 0.24 4.32
N LEU A 85 2.06 -0.53 3.30
CA LEU A 85 1.28 -0.63 2.07
C LEU A 85 -0.03 -1.35 2.29
N PHE A 86 -0.05 -2.40 3.13
CA PHE A 86 -1.20 -3.28 3.22
C PHE A 86 -2.04 -3.14 4.49
N HIS A 87 -1.79 -2.16 5.37
CA HIS A 87 -2.53 -2.01 6.63
C HIS A 87 -4.05 -1.86 6.45
N ASP A 88 -4.48 -1.22 5.36
CA ASP A 88 -5.86 -0.83 5.09
C ASP A 88 -6.50 -1.62 3.93
N VAL A 89 -5.93 -2.76 3.53
CA VAL A 89 -6.46 -3.58 2.41
C VAL A 89 -7.87 -4.09 2.67
N GLY A 90 -8.35 -4.09 3.92
CA GLY A 90 -9.76 -4.40 4.22
C GLY A 90 -10.77 -3.45 3.55
N LYS A 91 -10.33 -2.31 2.99
CA LYS A 91 -11.18 -1.33 2.30
C LYS A 91 -11.40 -1.62 0.81
N VAL A 92 -10.72 -2.62 0.22
CA VAL A 92 -10.75 -2.86 -1.23
C VAL A 92 -11.92 -3.72 -1.72
N GLY A 93 -12.77 -4.20 -0.79
CA GLY A 93 -13.84 -5.15 -1.09
C GLY A 93 -13.38 -6.60 -1.08
N MET A 94 -14.19 -7.47 -1.69
CA MET A 94 -13.92 -8.90 -1.84
C MET A 94 -13.67 -9.23 -3.31
N ALA A 95 -13.07 -10.40 -3.59
CA ALA A 95 -12.86 -10.91 -4.95
C ALA A 95 -14.15 -10.81 -5.79
N GLY A 96 -14.10 -10.06 -6.90
CA GLY A 96 -15.24 -9.87 -7.81
C GLY A 96 -16.45 -9.13 -7.19
N LYS A 97 -16.30 -8.57 -5.98
CA LYS A 97 -17.32 -7.77 -5.27
C LYS A 97 -16.65 -6.55 -4.63
N PRO A 98 -16.31 -5.54 -5.44
CA PRO A 98 -15.78 -4.29 -4.91
C PRO A 98 -16.80 -3.54 -4.03
N TYR A 99 -16.30 -2.76 -3.07
CA TYR A 99 -17.10 -1.86 -2.23
C TYR A 99 -17.69 -0.69 -3.03
#